data_AF-A0A7J2XBA8-F1
#
_entry.id   AF-A0A7J2XBA8-F1
#
_cell.length_a   1.000
_cell.length_b   1.000
_cell.length_c   1.000
_cell.angle_alpha   90.00
_cell.angle_beta   90.00
_cell.angle_gamma   90.00
#
_symmetry.space_group_name_H-M   'P 1'
#
loop_
_entity.id
_entity.type
_entity.pdbx_description
1 polymer ?
#
loop_
_entity_poly.entity_id
_entity_poly.type
_entity_poly.pdbx_seq_one_letter_code
_entity_poly.pdbx_strand_id
1 'polypeptide(L)'
;MRIRIACRDGVGRCGDLEIKDRMVSIPNIIYLHSKRFPSPDFAEIIGTLDGRGKEGKVTIDFSPFSERIIYPASMPPSFHRLVEEGDLCIIPSNLEGDIPDIKFRRRIFILANLVSIYERSRIFVRNLVEARERVGYNSILYAPGVADAKNLSLLIY
;
A
#
# COMPACT_ATOMS: atom_id res chain seq x y z
N MET A 1 7.28 12.24 -7.94
CA MET A 1 6.09 12.04 -7.09
C MET A 1 6.01 13.17 -6.11
N ARG A 2 4.87 13.85 -6.14
CA ARG A 2 4.58 15.00 -5.30
C ARG A 2 3.22 14.74 -4.64
N ILE A 3 3.15 14.94 -3.33
CA ILE A 3 1.90 14.85 -2.59
C ILE A 3 1.48 16.28 -2.24
N ARG A 4 0.23 16.62 -2.54
CA ARG A 4 -0.40 17.87 -2.13
C ARG A 4 -1.60 17.53 -1.25
N ILE A 5 -1.54 17.90 0.02
CA ILE A 5 -2.68 17.71 0.93
C ILE A 5 -3.68 18.85 0.69
N ALA A 6 -4.91 18.51 0.34
CA ALA A 6 -5.99 19.46 0.10
C ALA A 6 -6.81 19.70 1.36
N CYS A 7 -7.10 18.64 2.12
CA CYS A 7 -7.85 18.72 3.37
C CYS A 7 -7.26 17.79 4.43
N ARG A 8 -7.52 18.12 5.71
CA ARG A 8 -7.18 17.31 6.87
C ARG A 8 -8.32 17.32 7.86
N ASP A 9 -8.71 16.15 8.35
CA ASP A 9 -9.63 16.00 9.48
C ASP A 9 -9.05 14.96 10.46
N GLY A 10 -8.58 15.44 11.61
CA GLY A 10 -7.82 14.64 12.58
C GLY A 10 -6.54 14.04 11.97
N VAL A 11 -6.47 12.70 11.94
CA VAL A 11 -5.41 11.92 11.28
C VAL A 11 -5.64 11.77 9.77
N GLY A 12 -6.89 11.99 9.34
CA GLY A 12 -7.32 11.82 7.97
C GLY A 12 -6.82 12.88 7.01
N ARG A 13 -6.40 12.45 5.81
CA ARG A 13 -5.91 13.35 4.76
C ARG A 13 -6.54 13.02 3.42
N CYS A 14 -7.06 14.06 2.78
CA CYS A 14 -7.41 14.02 1.37
C CYS A 14 -6.48 14.93 0.58
N GLY A 15 -6.18 14.57 -0.66
CA GLY A 15 -5.31 15.38 -1.48
C GLY A 15 -5.04 14.77 -2.84
N ASP A 16 -4.03 15.32 -3.50
CA ASP A 16 -3.60 14.88 -4.80
C ASP A 16 -2.20 14.30 -4.73
N LEU A 17 -2.01 13.25 -5.50
CA LEU A 17 -0.78 12.52 -5.64
C LEU A 17 -0.37 12.52 -7.11
N GLU A 18 0.81 13.06 -7.38
CA GLU A 18 1.38 13.08 -8.72
C GLU A 18 2.32 11.88 -8.92
N ILE A 19 1.98 10.92 -9.78
CA ILE A 19 2.84 9.79 -10.17
C ILE A 19 3.00 9.77 -11.69
N LYS A 20 4.25 9.77 -12.19
CA LYS A 20 4.56 9.70 -13.64
C LYS A 20 3.73 10.72 -14.45
N ASP A 21 3.74 11.96 -13.99
CA ASP A 21 3.03 13.12 -14.57
C ASP A 21 1.49 13.00 -14.61
N ARG A 22 0.91 12.09 -13.80
CA ARG A 22 -0.53 11.98 -13.59
C ARG A 22 -0.90 12.31 -12.16
N MET A 23 -1.98 13.06 -12.01
CA MET A 23 -2.59 13.38 -10.73
C MET A 23 -3.68 12.36 -10.41
N VAL A 24 -3.66 11.83 -9.19
CA VAL A 24 -4.70 10.94 -8.66
C VAL A 24 -5.09 11.41 -7.26
N SER A 25 -6.37 11.28 -6.90
CA SER A 25 -6.82 11.65 -5.56
C SER A 25 -6.38 10.61 -4.52
N ILE A 26 -6.04 11.04 -3.32
CA ILE A 26 -5.81 10.18 -2.14
C ILE A 26 -6.82 10.51 -1.03
N PRO A 27 -7.26 9.50 -0.25
CA PRO A 27 -6.92 8.09 -0.40
C PRO A 27 -7.55 7.45 -1.64
N ASN A 28 -6.96 6.35 -2.12
CA ASN A 28 -7.40 5.67 -3.34
C ASN A 28 -7.31 4.14 -3.20
N ILE A 29 -7.96 3.42 -4.11
CA ILE A 29 -7.90 1.96 -4.20
C ILE A 29 -7.07 1.58 -5.43
N ILE A 30 -6.08 0.71 -5.22
CA ILE A 30 -5.29 0.13 -6.31
C ILE A 30 -6.00 -1.15 -6.77
N TYR A 31 -6.53 -1.14 -7.99
CA TYR A 31 -7.20 -2.31 -8.57
C TYR A 31 -6.20 -3.18 -9.34
N LEU A 32 -6.13 -4.48 -9.01
CA LEU A 32 -5.35 -5.41 -9.82
C LEU A 32 -5.95 -5.52 -11.22
N HIS A 33 -5.11 -5.33 -12.23
CA HIS A 33 -5.47 -5.42 -13.64
C HIS A 33 -4.78 -6.62 -14.27
N SER A 34 -5.56 -7.45 -14.97
CA SER A 34 -5.04 -8.53 -15.80
C SER A 34 -5.97 -8.76 -16.99
N LYS A 35 -5.50 -9.53 -17.98
CA LYS A 35 -6.35 -9.92 -19.13
C LYS A 35 -7.62 -10.67 -18.73
N ARG A 36 -7.56 -11.48 -17.66
CA ARG A 36 -8.70 -12.28 -17.18
C ARG A 36 -9.62 -11.48 -16.27
N PHE A 37 -9.06 -10.54 -15.50
CA PHE A 37 -9.77 -9.69 -14.56
C PHE A 37 -9.41 -8.23 -14.86
N PRO A 38 -10.12 -7.59 -15.80
CA PRO A 38 -9.88 -6.19 -16.11
C PRO A 38 -10.30 -5.33 -14.92
N SER A 39 -9.46 -4.36 -14.58
CA SER A 39 -9.81 -3.34 -13.60
C SER A 39 -11.01 -2.49 -14.06
N PRO A 40 -11.83 -1.97 -13.13
CA PRO A 40 -12.95 -1.10 -13.44
C PRO A 40 -12.51 0.15 -14.22
N ASP A 41 -13.39 0.69 -15.06
CA ASP A 41 -13.04 1.84 -15.90
C ASP A 41 -12.78 3.11 -15.10
N PHE A 42 -13.46 3.29 -13.97
CA PHE A 42 -13.25 4.41 -13.05
C PHE A 42 -11.95 4.31 -12.23
N ALA A 43 -11.22 3.18 -12.26
CA ALA A 43 -9.99 3.03 -11.47
C ALA A 43 -8.91 4.01 -11.96
N GLU A 44 -8.44 4.90 -11.10
CA GLU A 44 -7.35 5.83 -11.41
C GLU A 44 -5.97 5.16 -11.32
N ILE A 45 -5.82 4.26 -10.34
CA ILE A 45 -4.59 3.50 -10.09
C ILE A 45 -4.85 2.02 -10.30
N ILE A 46 -3.93 1.36 -11.01
CA ILE A 46 -3.95 -0.08 -11.22
C ILE A 46 -2.63 -0.73 -10.79
N GLY A 47 -2.74 -1.93 -10.26
CA GLY A 47 -1.63 -2.83 -9.98
C GLY A 47 -1.53 -3.89 -11.08
N THR A 48 -0.31 -4.24 -11.51
CA THR A 48 -0.08 -5.30 -12.50
C THR A 48 0.89 -6.34 -11.96
N LEU A 49 0.79 -7.57 -12.47
CA LEU A 49 1.71 -8.67 -12.14
C LEU A 49 2.53 -9.12 -13.37
N ASP A 50 2.28 -8.52 -14.54
CA ASP A 50 2.96 -8.80 -15.80
C ASP A 50 3.58 -7.51 -16.41
N GLY A 51 3.63 -6.43 -15.64
CA GLY A 51 4.13 -5.11 -16.07
C GLY A 51 3.24 -4.40 -17.09
N ARG A 52 2.12 -4.99 -17.56
CA ARG A 52 1.28 -4.41 -18.61
C ARG A 52 0.26 -3.44 -18.05
N GLY A 53 0.56 -2.14 -18.15
CA GLY A 53 -0.37 -1.08 -17.79
C GLY A 53 -1.61 -0.98 -18.69
N LYS A 54 -2.53 -0.08 -18.30
CA LYS A 54 -3.71 0.32 -19.09
C LYS A 54 -3.55 1.81 -19.41
N GLU A 55 -3.76 2.18 -20.67
CA GLU A 55 -3.71 3.56 -21.10
C GLU A 55 -4.68 4.41 -20.26
N GLY A 56 -4.27 5.63 -19.92
CA GLY A 56 -5.09 6.50 -19.10
C GLY A 56 -4.98 6.28 -17.59
N LYS A 57 -4.23 5.27 -17.10
CA LYS A 57 -4.18 4.91 -15.67
C LYS A 57 -2.75 4.95 -15.10
N VAL A 58 -2.63 5.28 -13.82
CA VAL A 58 -1.36 5.12 -13.09
C VAL A 58 -1.11 3.63 -12.87
N THR A 59 0.05 3.13 -13.32
CA THR A 59 0.41 1.72 -13.21
C THR A 59 1.53 1.51 -12.20
N ILE A 60 1.26 0.66 -11.21
CA ILE A 60 2.23 0.13 -10.25
C ILE A 60 2.47 -1.35 -10.60
N ASP A 61 3.72 -1.69 -10.88
CA ASP A 61 4.11 -3.07 -11.18
C ASP A 61 4.48 -3.80 -9.89
N PHE A 62 3.69 -4.81 -9.53
CA PHE A 62 3.91 -5.67 -8.38
C PHE A 62 4.56 -7.01 -8.76
N SER A 63 4.89 -7.23 -10.04
CA SER A 63 5.53 -8.47 -10.51
C SER A 63 6.78 -8.88 -9.71
N PRO A 64 7.65 -7.97 -9.23
CA PRO A 64 8.83 -8.38 -8.46
C PRO A 64 8.47 -8.88 -7.04
N PHE A 65 7.24 -8.68 -6.60
CA PHE A 65 6.78 -8.95 -5.22
C PHE A 65 5.54 -9.82 -5.12
N SER A 66 5.08 -10.44 -6.20
CA SER A 66 3.79 -11.12 -6.25
C SER A 66 3.56 -12.08 -5.05
N GLU A 67 4.60 -12.83 -4.65
CA GLU A 67 4.56 -13.78 -3.53
C GLU A 67 4.84 -13.16 -2.14
N ARG A 68 5.21 -11.87 -2.10
CA ARG A 68 5.66 -11.16 -0.89
C ARG A 68 4.70 -10.06 -0.43
N ILE A 69 3.55 -9.91 -1.06
CA ILE A 69 2.55 -8.90 -0.68
C ILE A 69 1.45 -9.52 0.19
N ILE A 70 0.85 -10.61 -0.25
CA ILE A 70 -0.23 -11.30 0.49
C ILE A 70 0.22 -12.72 0.77
N TYR A 71 0.42 -13.04 2.05
CA TYR A 71 0.77 -14.37 2.52
C TYR A 71 0.31 -14.56 3.97
N PRO A 72 0.21 -15.81 4.48
CA PRO A 72 -0.19 -16.06 5.86
C PRO A 72 0.87 -15.62 6.89
N ALA A 73 0.43 -15.16 8.05
CA ALA A 73 1.32 -14.84 9.18
C ALA A 73 2.18 -16.04 9.63
N SER A 74 1.75 -17.27 9.38
CA SER A 74 2.49 -18.49 9.71
C SER A 74 3.67 -18.81 8.78
N MET A 75 3.91 -18.01 7.74
CA MET A 75 5.01 -18.23 6.82
C MET A 75 6.37 -18.13 7.54
N PRO A 76 7.44 -18.77 7.00
CA PRO A 76 8.76 -18.75 7.63
C PRO A 76 9.35 -17.33 7.77
N PRO A 77 10.29 -17.10 8.69
CA PRO A 77 10.97 -15.80 8.88
C PRO A 77 11.55 -15.18 7.60
N SER A 78 11.88 -16.00 6.60
CA SER A 78 12.40 -15.53 5.30
C SER A 78 11.42 -14.67 4.50
N PHE A 79 10.11 -14.82 4.75
CA PHE A 79 9.03 -13.99 4.20
C PHE A 79 8.86 -12.68 4.97
N HIS A 80 9.11 -12.70 6.28
CA HIS A 80 8.96 -11.55 7.19
C HIS A 80 10.20 -10.66 7.21
N ARG A 81 10.69 -10.30 6.03
CA ARG A 81 11.84 -9.39 5.87
C ARG A 81 11.45 -8.18 5.05
N LEU A 82 12.06 -7.04 5.40
CA LEU A 82 11.94 -5.84 4.60
C LEU A 82 12.58 -6.09 3.23
N VAL A 83 11.85 -5.74 2.16
CA VAL A 83 12.30 -5.89 0.78
C VAL A 83 12.17 -4.56 0.07
N GLU A 84 13.19 -4.21 -0.69
CA GLU A 84 13.36 -2.91 -1.32
C GLU A 84 13.65 -3.07 -2.80
N GLU A 85 12.88 -2.40 -3.64
CA GLU A 85 13.09 -2.44 -5.09
C GLU A 85 12.56 -1.17 -5.75
N GLY A 86 13.46 -0.44 -6.41
CA GLY A 86 13.11 0.85 -7.01
C GLY A 86 12.41 1.77 -6.00
N ASP A 87 11.21 2.23 -6.36
CA ASP A 87 10.38 3.13 -5.56
C ASP A 87 9.49 2.42 -4.52
N LEU A 88 9.47 1.08 -4.51
CA LEU A 88 8.65 0.25 -3.64
C LEU A 88 9.47 -0.26 -2.44
N CYS A 89 8.82 -0.31 -1.27
CA CYS A 89 9.35 -0.93 -0.07
C CYS A 89 8.27 -1.78 0.60
N ILE A 90 8.59 -3.03 0.92
CA ILE A 90 7.70 -3.96 1.59
C ILE A 90 8.04 -4.03 3.06
N ILE A 91 7.04 -3.77 3.89
CA ILE A 91 7.11 -3.87 5.35
C ILE A 91 6.23 -5.05 5.75
N PRO A 92 6.79 -6.12 6.34
CA PRO A 92 5.98 -7.22 6.87
C PRO A 92 5.19 -6.75 8.09
N SER A 93 3.92 -7.13 8.18
CA SER A 93 3.03 -6.73 9.27
C SER A 93 3.09 -7.68 10.47
N ASN A 94 3.95 -8.69 10.44
CA ASN A 94 4.13 -9.61 11.57
C ASN A 94 5.07 -9.07 12.65
N LEU A 95 5.59 -7.86 12.48
CA LEU A 95 6.61 -7.30 13.35
C LEU A 95 6.07 -6.88 14.72
N GLU A 96 4.77 -6.96 14.96
CA GLU A 96 4.18 -6.58 16.25
C GLU A 96 4.57 -5.15 16.69
N GLY A 97 4.75 -4.24 15.73
CA GLY A 97 5.27 -2.91 16.01
C GLY A 97 6.79 -2.81 16.17
N ASP A 98 7.55 -3.77 15.67
CA ASP A 98 9.01 -3.63 15.53
C ASP A 98 9.35 -3.32 14.07
N ILE A 99 8.80 -2.20 13.57
CA ILE A 99 9.08 -1.76 12.20
C ILE A 99 10.47 -1.10 12.20
N PRO A 100 11.46 -1.67 11.48
CA PRO A 100 12.82 -1.17 11.49
C PRO A 100 12.89 0.26 10.95
N ASP A 101 13.93 1.01 11.34
CA ASP A 101 14.12 2.37 10.84
C ASP A 101 14.26 2.42 9.33
N ILE A 102 13.28 3.07 8.70
CA ILE A 102 13.20 3.21 7.25
C ILE A 102 14.03 4.44 6.86
N LYS A 103 15.28 4.23 6.46
CA LYS A 103 16.23 5.32 6.12
C LYS A 103 15.99 6.02 4.77
N PHE A 104 14.79 5.96 4.18
CA PHE A 104 14.67 6.17 2.73
C PHE A 104 13.73 7.30 2.29
N ARG A 105 14.21 8.05 1.27
CA ARG A 105 13.43 8.98 0.42
C ARG A 105 12.54 8.24 -0.61
N ARG A 106 11.95 7.10 -0.24
CA ARG A 106 11.10 6.28 -1.14
C ARG A 106 9.63 6.59 -0.95
N ARG A 107 8.82 6.21 -1.94
CA ARG A 107 7.52 6.84 -2.22
C ARG A 107 6.31 5.97 -1.87
N ILE A 108 6.40 4.65 -2.06
CA ILE A 108 5.30 3.72 -1.79
C ILE A 108 5.76 2.60 -0.86
N PHE A 109 5.12 2.50 0.29
CA PHE A 109 5.35 1.48 1.29
C PHE A 109 4.18 0.51 1.31
N ILE A 110 4.46 -0.79 1.25
CA ILE A 110 3.47 -1.85 1.14
C ILE A 110 3.48 -2.64 2.45
N LEU A 111 2.36 -2.66 3.14
CA LEU A 111 2.18 -3.48 4.34
C LEU A 111 1.86 -4.92 3.93
N ALA A 112 2.90 -5.73 3.77
CA ALA A 112 2.73 -7.13 3.43
C ALA A 112 1.97 -7.87 4.53
N ASN A 113 1.31 -8.97 4.15
CA ASN A 113 0.59 -9.91 5.01
C ASN A 113 -0.43 -9.29 5.98
N LEU A 114 -0.77 -8.02 5.83
CA LEU A 114 -1.62 -7.26 6.74
C LEU A 114 -3.02 -7.90 6.87
N VAL A 115 -3.60 -8.35 5.75
CA VAL A 115 -4.89 -9.06 5.76
C VAL A 115 -4.87 -10.34 6.61
N SER A 116 -3.72 -11.04 6.69
CA SER A 116 -3.60 -12.29 7.45
C SER A 116 -3.66 -12.10 8.97
N ILE A 117 -3.46 -10.86 9.44
CA ILE A 117 -3.52 -10.50 10.85
C ILE A 117 -4.75 -9.63 11.17
N TYR A 118 -5.68 -9.47 10.21
CA TYR A 118 -6.86 -8.61 10.38
C TYR A 118 -7.71 -9.01 11.59
N GLU A 119 -7.92 -10.32 11.81
CA GLU A 119 -8.65 -10.83 12.98
C GLU A 119 -7.97 -10.48 14.31
N ARG A 120 -6.65 -10.26 14.28
CA ARG A 120 -5.86 -9.80 15.44
C ARG A 120 -5.85 -8.27 15.47
N SER A 121 -7.03 -7.68 15.66
CA SER A 121 -7.29 -6.23 15.54
C SER A 121 -6.24 -5.34 16.21
N ARG A 122 -5.80 -5.66 17.44
CA ARG A 122 -4.76 -4.89 18.16
C ARG A 122 -3.42 -4.88 17.40
N ILE A 123 -2.99 -6.04 16.90
CA ILE A 123 -1.72 -6.17 16.18
C ILE A 123 -1.86 -5.49 14.82
N PHE A 124 -2.96 -5.70 14.12
CA PHE A 124 -3.27 -5.04 12.86
C PHE A 124 -3.17 -3.50 12.97
N VAL A 125 -3.89 -2.91 13.93
CA VAL A 125 -3.91 -1.44 14.12
C VAL A 125 -2.52 -0.95 14.50
N ARG A 126 -1.83 -1.62 15.44
CA ARG A 126 -0.47 -1.23 15.86
C ARG A 126 0.49 -1.15 14.68
N ASN A 127 0.52 -2.17 13.80
CA ASN A 127 1.38 -2.15 12.63
C ASN A 127 1.05 -1.02 11.66
N LEU A 128 -0.25 -0.74 11.45
CA LEU A 128 -0.67 0.36 10.57
C LEU A 128 -0.22 1.72 11.12
N VAL A 129 -0.46 1.98 12.41
CA VAL A 129 -0.08 3.22 13.08
C VAL A 129 1.43 3.42 13.05
N GLU A 130 2.18 2.41 13.47
CA GLU A 130 3.64 2.54 13.55
C GLU A 130 4.29 2.62 12.17
N ALA A 131 3.77 1.90 11.18
CA ALA A 131 4.24 2.04 9.79
C ALA A 131 4.01 3.47 9.32
N ARG A 132 2.82 4.03 9.61
CA ARG A 132 2.49 5.39 9.21
C ARG A 132 3.42 6.41 9.85
N GLU A 133 3.71 6.27 11.14
CA GLU A 133 4.60 7.16 11.90
C GLU A 133 6.05 7.07 11.41
N ARG A 134 6.57 5.87 11.15
CA ARG A 134 7.95 5.65 10.68
C ARG A 134 8.16 6.12 9.25
N VAL A 135 7.23 5.78 8.36
CA VAL A 135 7.30 6.15 6.94
C VAL A 135 7.11 7.66 6.75
N GLY A 136 6.34 8.29 7.65
CA GLY A 136 6.03 9.71 7.59
C GLY A 136 5.02 10.06 6.50
N TYR A 137 4.30 11.16 6.68
CA TYR A 137 3.09 11.44 5.89
C TYR A 137 3.30 11.95 4.47
N ASN A 138 4.55 12.10 4.04
CA ASN A 138 4.89 12.53 2.67
C ASN A 138 5.09 11.34 1.72
N SER A 139 4.75 10.13 2.18
CA SER A 139 4.87 8.89 1.42
C SER A 139 3.55 8.11 1.46
N ILE A 140 3.29 7.36 0.40
CA ILE A 140 2.10 6.51 0.28
C ILE A 140 2.32 5.27 1.14
N LEU A 141 1.29 4.93 1.93
CA LEU A 141 1.18 3.67 2.62
C LEU A 141 0.07 2.87 1.94
N TYR A 142 0.39 1.70 1.43
CA TYR A 142 -0.53 0.80 0.77
C TYR A 142 -0.80 -0.40 1.67
N ALA A 143 -2.09 -0.66 1.91
CA ALA A 143 -2.61 -1.76 2.71
C ALA A 143 -3.35 -2.79 1.81
N PRO A 144 -2.65 -3.80 1.29
CA PRO A 144 -3.25 -4.82 0.43
C PRO A 144 -4.35 -5.61 1.16
N GLY A 145 -5.46 -5.85 0.47
CA GLY A 145 -6.56 -6.69 0.97
C GLY A 145 -7.50 -6.02 1.98
N VAL A 146 -7.33 -4.71 2.24
CA VAL A 146 -8.14 -3.92 3.19
C VAL A 146 -9.09 -2.96 2.46
N ALA A 147 -9.72 -3.42 1.37
CA ALA A 147 -10.65 -2.63 0.56
C ALA A 147 -12.03 -3.30 0.49
N ASP A 148 -12.56 -3.69 1.67
CA ASP A 148 -13.94 -4.16 1.85
C ASP A 148 -14.80 -3.05 2.47
N ALA A 149 -16.12 -3.13 2.30
CA ALA A 149 -17.03 -2.11 2.80
C ALA A 149 -16.93 -1.88 4.33
N LYS A 150 -16.48 -2.88 5.09
CA LYS A 150 -16.35 -2.85 6.56
C LYS A 150 -15.08 -2.12 7.00
N ASN A 151 -14.09 -2.01 6.12
CA ASN A 151 -12.77 -1.48 6.44
C ASN A 151 -12.34 -0.30 5.55
N LEU A 152 -13.22 0.19 4.67
CA LEU A 152 -13.03 1.42 3.90
C LEU A 152 -12.65 2.64 4.75
N SER A 153 -13.14 2.73 6.00
CA SER A 153 -12.77 3.83 6.91
C SER A 153 -11.27 3.86 7.22
N LEU A 154 -10.56 2.73 7.10
CA LEU A 154 -9.11 2.65 7.29
C LEU A 154 -8.34 3.35 6.18
N LEU A 155 -8.96 3.59 5.01
CA LEU A 155 -8.32 4.35 3.92
C LEU A 155 -8.00 5.79 4.33
N ILE A 156 -8.74 6.32 5.31
CA ILE A 156 -8.57 7.69 5.78
C ILE A 156 -7.37 7.78 6.74
N TYR A 157 -6.93 6.69 7.36
CA TYR A 157 -5.87 6.67 8.37
C TYR A 157 -4.46 6.64 7.76
#